data_AF-A0A5Y2EHS0-F1
#
_entry.id   AF-A0A5Y2EHS0-F1
#
_cell.length_a   1.000
_cell.length_b   1.000
_cell.length_c   1.000
_cell.angle_alpha   90.00
_cell.angle_beta   90.00
_cell.angle_gamma   90.00
#
_symmetry.space_group_name_H-M   'P 1'
#
loop_
_entity.id
_entity.type
_entity.pdbx_description
1 polymer ?
#
loop_
_entity_poly.entity_id
_entity_poly.type
_entity_poly.pdbx_seq_one_letter_code
_entity_poly.pdbx_strand_id
1 'polypeptide(L)'
;MRKESNQQETAGDTGQEITTDGGSGTGGDEAGEAADPVENGNFTVPDDIQPGIYYDIPNEAYHAGPGVSKSQLDDIADTPAIYLWRKNAPVDTEKTKTLDTGTAFHCRILEPEEFSKRFIIAPEFNRRTSAGKEEEKTFLEECARTGRTVLTAEEGRKIELMYQSVMALPLGQWLVESAGYAESSVYWEDPETGILCRCRPDKIIPEFHWIMDVKTTADIQRFRTAYYDYRYHV
;
A
#
# COMPACT_ATOMS: atom_id res chain seq x y z
N MET A 1 27.48 -48.57 -24.14
CA MET A 1 28.68 -49.41 -24.04
C MET A 1 29.82 -48.66 -24.74
N ARG A 2 30.93 -48.39 -24.02
CA ARG A 2 32.16 -47.63 -24.40
C ARG A 2 31.98 -46.10 -24.46
N LYS A 3 32.56 -45.30 -23.52
CA LYS A 3 33.99 -44.97 -23.25
C LYS A 3 34.63 -44.26 -24.46
N GLU A 4 35.38 -43.17 -24.38
CA GLU A 4 36.12 -42.50 -23.30
C GLU A 4 36.75 -41.21 -23.87
N SER A 5 37.00 -40.21 -23.01
CA SER A 5 38.24 -39.38 -22.90
C SER A 5 38.66 -38.47 -24.08
N ASN A 6 39.38 -37.36 -23.94
CA ASN A 6 40.21 -36.77 -22.87
C ASN A 6 40.37 -35.25 -23.21
N GLN A 7 40.40 -34.31 -22.25
CA GLN A 7 41.58 -33.58 -21.72
C GLN A 7 42.50 -32.97 -22.82
N GLN A 8 43.05 -31.75 -22.73
CA GLN A 8 43.60 -31.05 -21.57
C GLN A 8 43.99 -29.59 -21.91
N GLU A 9 44.18 -28.81 -20.84
CA GLU A 9 44.69 -27.44 -20.65
C GLU A 9 45.86 -26.96 -21.54
N THR A 10 46.04 -25.64 -21.67
CA THR A 10 47.17 -24.88 -21.09
C THR A 10 47.10 -23.38 -21.39
N ALA A 11 47.65 -22.58 -20.46
CA ALA A 11 47.64 -21.13 -20.38
C ALA A 11 48.95 -20.47 -20.88
N GLY A 12 48.93 -19.14 -21.06
CA GLY A 12 50.09 -18.25 -21.26
C GLY A 12 49.71 -17.08 -22.19
N ASP A 13 49.43 -15.86 -21.72
CA ASP A 13 50.28 -14.80 -21.12
C ASP A 13 51.00 -13.90 -22.14
N THR A 14 50.99 -12.60 -21.81
CA THR A 14 51.79 -11.43 -22.26
C THR A 14 51.49 -10.65 -23.55
N GLY A 15 51.42 -9.32 -23.35
CA GLY A 15 51.92 -8.27 -24.26
C GLY A 15 50.85 -7.35 -24.88
N GLN A 16 50.54 -6.18 -24.31
CA GLN A 16 51.08 -4.84 -24.64
C GLN A 16 50.97 -4.49 -26.15
N GLU A 17 50.51 -3.34 -26.63
CA GLU A 17 50.41 -1.96 -26.12
C GLU A 17 49.74 -1.10 -27.24
N ILE A 18 49.52 0.21 -27.02
CA ILE A 18 49.28 1.31 -28.00
C ILE A 18 47.79 1.57 -28.37
N THR A 19 47.17 2.76 -28.27
CA THR A 19 47.49 4.14 -27.81
C THR A 19 46.17 4.95 -27.78
N THR A 20 46.05 5.90 -26.83
CA THR A 20 45.43 7.27 -26.88
C THR A 20 44.07 7.46 -27.59
N ASP A 21 43.08 8.20 -27.08
CA ASP A 21 43.17 9.58 -26.58
C ASP A 21 41.81 10.06 -26.01
N GLY A 22 41.86 11.04 -25.10
CA GLY A 22 40.90 12.15 -24.94
C GLY A 22 39.46 11.90 -24.43
N GLY A 23 39.14 12.45 -23.24
CA GLY A 23 37.74 12.65 -22.83
C GLY A 23 37.49 13.11 -21.40
N SER A 24 37.77 14.38 -21.11
CA SER A 24 37.41 15.13 -19.90
C SER A 24 35.91 15.06 -19.57
N GLY A 25 35.56 14.88 -18.28
CA GLY A 25 34.20 15.11 -17.78
C GLY A 25 34.04 14.76 -16.31
N THR A 26 34.09 15.76 -15.45
CA THR A 26 33.94 15.71 -13.99
C THR A 26 32.57 15.15 -13.59
N GLY A 27 32.55 13.99 -12.92
CA GLY A 27 31.38 13.50 -12.18
C GLY A 27 31.28 14.25 -10.86
N GLY A 28 30.32 15.18 -10.77
CA GLY A 28 29.89 15.75 -9.50
C GLY A 28 28.92 14.77 -8.84
N ASP A 29 29.32 14.28 -7.68
CA ASP A 29 28.47 13.54 -6.75
C ASP A 29 27.37 14.47 -6.22
N GLU A 30 26.17 14.40 -6.77
CA GLU A 30 24.95 14.81 -6.07
C GLU A 30 24.24 13.54 -5.59
N ALA A 31 24.71 13.05 -4.44
CA ALA A 31 23.93 12.15 -3.62
C ALA A 31 22.63 12.89 -3.26
N GLY A 32 21.54 12.45 -3.88
CA GLY A 32 20.19 12.93 -3.56
C GLY A 32 19.99 12.87 -2.05
N GLU A 33 19.76 14.04 -1.48
CA GLU A 33 19.46 14.25 -0.07
C GLU A 33 18.32 13.30 0.32
N ALA A 34 18.61 12.35 1.21
CA ALA A 34 17.60 11.45 1.73
C ALA A 34 16.53 12.30 2.39
N ALA A 35 15.28 12.16 1.94
CA ALA A 35 14.15 12.86 2.53
C ALA A 35 14.15 12.63 4.05
N ASP A 36 14.13 13.73 4.81
CA ASP A 36 14.10 13.69 6.27
C ASP A 36 12.93 12.82 6.75
N PRO A 37 13.12 12.04 7.82
CA PRO A 37 12.04 11.27 8.42
C PRO A 37 10.95 12.24 8.88
N VAL A 38 9.78 12.14 8.28
CA VAL A 38 8.59 12.92 8.67
C VAL A 38 8.33 12.66 10.15
N GLU A 39 8.61 13.64 11.01
CA GLU A 39 8.14 13.64 12.38
C GLU A 39 6.62 13.46 12.34
N ASN A 40 6.09 12.50 13.09
CA ASN A 40 4.66 12.37 13.39
C ASN A 40 4.18 13.55 14.25
N GLY A 41 4.34 14.78 13.75
CA GLY A 41 3.58 15.93 14.16
C GLY A 41 2.12 15.69 13.76
N ASN A 42 1.20 16.18 14.58
CA ASN A 42 -0.23 16.06 14.37
C ASN A 42 -0.64 16.88 13.13
N PHE A 43 -0.40 16.34 11.93
CA PHE A 43 -0.71 16.99 10.68
C PHE A 43 -2.24 17.04 10.53
N THR A 44 -2.78 18.24 10.33
CA THR A 44 -4.21 18.47 10.10
C THR A 44 -4.41 19.14 8.76
N VAL A 45 -5.40 18.69 7.99
CA VAL A 45 -5.78 19.35 6.75
C VAL A 45 -6.44 20.69 7.08
N PRO A 46 -6.00 21.82 6.50
CA PRO A 46 -6.63 23.12 6.73
C PRO A 46 -8.10 23.14 6.28
N ASP A 47 -8.96 23.88 7.00
CA ASP A 47 -10.38 24.03 6.66
C ASP A 47 -10.58 24.72 5.29
N ASP A 48 -9.63 25.54 4.86
CA ASP A 48 -9.59 26.28 3.60
C ASP A 48 -8.71 25.59 2.53
N ILE A 49 -8.54 24.26 2.61
CA ILE A 49 -7.83 23.50 1.58
C ILE A 49 -8.40 23.79 0.19
N GLN A 50 -7.50 24.06 -0.75
CA GLN A 50 -7.87 24.43 -2.11
C GLN A 50 -8.12 23.17 -2.96
N PRO A 51 -8.95 23.25 -4.01
CA PRO A 51 -9.03 22.19 -5.01
C PRO A 51 -7.67 21.82 -5.59
N GLY A 52 -7.40 20.52 -5.72
CA GLY A 52 -6.11 20.02 -6.17
C GLY A 52 -5.84 18.56 -5.82
N ILE A 53 -4.67 18.08 -6.24
CA ILE A 53 -4.15 16.75 -5.89
C ILE A 53 -2.99 16.94 -4.90
N TYR A 54 -3.06 16.21 -3.80
CA TYR A 54 -2.10 16.26 -2.70
C TYR A 54 -1.52 14.87 -2.46
N TYR A 55 -0.21 14.74 -2.55
CA TYR A 55 0.49 13.45 -2.47
C TYR A 55 0.85 13.05 -1.04
N ASP A 56 1.00 14.01 -0.14
CA ASP A 56 1.62 13.79 1.18
C ASP A 56 0.65 14.05 2.36
N ILE A 57 -0.67 14.00 2.13
CA ILE A 57 -1.65 14.10 3.23
C ILE A 57 -1.74 12.73 3.93
N PRO A 58 -1.42 12.62 5.23
CA PRO A 58 -1.54 11.37 5.97
C PRO A 58 -2.96 10.81 6.00
N ASN A 59 -3.10 9.50 6.19
CA ASN A 59 -4.41 8.84 6.11
C ASN A 59 -5.43 9.39 7.13
N GLU A 60 -4.99 9.51 8.39
CA GLU A 60 -5.82 10.02 9.48
C GLU A 60 -6.25 11.48 9.25
N ALA A 61 -5.31 12.32 8.81
CA ALA A 61 -5.57 13.73 8.52
C ALA A 61 -6.60 13.91 7.39
N TYR A 62 -6.52 13.10 6.34
CA TYR A 62 -7.52 13.09 5.27
C TYR A 62 -8.89 12.69 5.77
N HIS A 63 -9.02 11.64 6.58
CA HIS A 63 -10.33 11.24 7.09
C HIS A 63 -10.93 12.30 8.04
N ALA A 64 -10.08 13.00 8.79
CA ALA A 64 -10.49 14.09 9.68
C ALA A 64 -10.70 15.44 8.96
N GLY A 65 -10.19 15.62 7.74
CA GLY A 65 -10.21 16.90 7.02
C GLY A 65 -11.60 17.39 6.60
N PRO A 66 -11.69 18.56 5.96
CA PRO A 66 -12.92 19.06 5.36
C PRO A 66 -13.30 18.28 4.08
N GLY A 67 -14.48 18.58 3.54
CA GLY A 67 -14.96 18.03 2.28
C GLY A 67 -15.82 16.77 2.41
N VAL A 68 -16.73 16.57 1.45
CA VAL A 68 -17.64 15.42 1.38
C VAL A 68 -16.98 14.28 0.60
N SER A 69 -16.88 13.12 1.24
CA SER A 69 -16.36 11.88 0.66
C SER A 69 -17.49 10.95 0.21
N LYS A 70 -17.16 9.99 -0.66
CA LYS A 70 -18.09 8.95 -1.12
C LYS A 70 -18.78 8.22 0.03
N SER A 71 -18.05 7.81 1.07
CA SER A 71 -18.64 7.14 2.24
C SER A 71 -19.66 8.02 2.98
N GLN A 72 -19.46 9.34 2.99
CA GLN A 72 -20.42 10.28 3.57
C GLN A 72 -21.64 10.46 2.66
N LEU A 73 -21.47 10.40 1.32
CA LEU A 73 -22.59 10.36 0.38
C LEU A 73 -23.42 9.08 0.55
N ASP A 74 -22.80 7.95 0.86
CA ASP A 74 -23.52 6.70 1.17
C ASP A 74 -24.36 6.84 2.45
N ASP A 75 -23.81 7.45 3.49
CA ASP A 75 -24.56 7.73 4.73
C ASP A 75 -25.77 8.62 4.46
N ILE A 76 -25.60 9.67 3.65
CA ILE A 76 -26.67 10.59 3.26
C ILE A 76 -27.74 9.87 2.44
N ALA A 77 -27.31 9.00 1.52
CA ALA A 77 -28.22 8.27 0.64
C ALA A 77 -29.04 7.21 1.37
N ASP A 78 -28.49 6.60 2.41
CA ASP A 78 -29.27 5.75 3.32
C ASP A 78 -30.23 6.62 4.14
N THR A 79 -29.71 7.54 4.95
CA THR A 79 -30.51 8.54 5.68
C THR A 79 -29.63 9.72 6.11
N PRO A 80 -29.98 10.98 5.78
CA PRO A 80 -29.17 12.15 6.16
C PRO A 80 -28.86 12.29 7.66
N ALA A 81 -29.74 11.77 8.53
CA ALA A 81 -29.50 11.73 9.97
C ALA A 81 -28.33 10.81 10.37
N ILE A 82 -28.03 9.74 9.60
CA ILE A 82 -26.91 8.84 9.85
C ILE A 82 -25.58 9.56 9.64
N TYR A 83 -25.47 10.39 8.60
CA TYR A 83 -24.29 11.21 8.37
C TYR A 83 -24.00 12.12 9.57
N LEU A 84 -25.02 12.85 10.05
CA LEU A 84 -24.90 13.71 11.23
C LEU A 84 -24.56 12.91 12.49
N TRP A 85 -25.17 11.74 12.67
CA TRP A 85 -24.90 10.87 13.81
C TRP A 85 -23.46 10.35 13.78
N ARG A 86 -22.98 9.78 12.67
CA ARG A 86 -21.60 9.25 12.55
C ARG A 86 -20.55 10.33 12.77
N LYS A 87 -20.80 11.57 12.36
CA LYS A 87 -19.87 12.69 12.58
C LYS A 87 -19.75 13.09 14.05
N ASN A 88 -20.80 12.92 14.85
CA ASN A 88 -20.87 13.44 16.22
C ASN A 88 -20.87 12.36 17.31
N ALA A 89 -21.16 11.11 16.95
CA ALA A 89 -21.24 10.01 17.89
C ALA A 89 -19.85 9.60 18.39
N PRO A 90 -19.69 9.29 19.69
CA PRO A 90 -18.44 8.77 20.21
C PRO A 90 -18.15 7.37 19.65
N VAL A 91 -16.88 7.10 19.32
CA VAL A 91 -16.40 5.81 18.81
C VAL A 91 -15.45 5.18 19.82
N ASP A 92 -15.64 3.90 20.10
CA ASP A 92 -14.72 3.09 20.90
C ASP A 92 -13.53 2.66 20.04
N THR A 93 -12.47 3.48 20.02
CA THR A 93 -11.29 3.29 19.17
C THR A 93 -10.49 2.03 19.51
N GLU A 94 -10.66 1.47 20.71
CA GLU A 94 -10.01 0.22 21.11
C GLU A 94 -10.64 -0.99 20.42
N LYS A 95 -11.94 -0.93 20.07
CA LYS A 95 -12.67 -2.03 19.43
C LYS A 95 -12.73 -1.96 17.91
N THR A 96 -12.35 -0.83 17.32
CA THR A 96 -12.31 -0.65 15.85
C THR A 96 -11.10 -1.34 15.21
N LYS A 97 -10.08 -1.71 16.01
CA LYS A 97 -8.85 -2.36 15.54
C LYS A 97 -9.06 -3.86 15.29
N THR A 98 -9.97 -4.21 14.38
CA THR A 98 -9.96 -5.55 13.80
C THR A 98 -9.06 -5.52 12.57
N LEU A 99 -8.03 -6.36 12.54
CA LEU A 99 -7.21 -6.52 11.35
C LEU A 99 -8.11 -7.03 10.21
N ASP A 100 -8.25 -6.22 9.16
CA ASP A 100 -8.83 -6.67 7.91
C ASP A 100 -7.69 -7.17 7.00
N THR A 101 -7.74 -8.46 6.62
CA THR A 101 -6.83 -9.03 5.61
C THR A 101 -6.84 -8.19 4.32
N GLY A 102 -7.98 -7.56 4.00
CA GLY A 102 -8.12 -6.62 2.89
C GLY A 102 -7.18 -5.43 3.01
N THR A 103 -7.09 -4.79 4.18
CA THR A 103 -6.17 -3.65 4.42
C THR A 103 -4.71 -4.05 4.27
N ALA A 104 -4.33 -5.21 4.81
CA ALA A 104 -2.96 -5.70 4.68
C ALA A 104 -2.62 -6.02 3.22
N PHE A 105 -3.54 -6.66 2.48
CA PHE A 105 -3.35 -6.94 1.06
C PHE A 105 -3.27 -5.67 0.20
N HIS A 106 -4.15 -4.68 0.46
CA HIS A 106 -4.16 -3.39 -0.22
C HIS A 106 -2.83 -2.65 -0.04
N CYS A 107 -2.33 -2.54 1.20
CA CYS A 107 -1.02 -1.98 1.48
C CYS A 107 0.12 -2.77 0.81
N ARG A 108 0.05 -4.11 0.78
CA ARG A 108 1.05 -4.95 0.10
C ARG A 108 1.13 -4.69 -1.41
N ILE A 109 0.00 -4.38 -2.05
CA ILE A 109 -0.11 -4.10 -3.48
C ILE A 109 0.37 -2.69 -3.82
N LEU A 110 0.01 -1.70 -3.01
CA LEU A 110 0.19 -0.28 -3.34
C LEU A 110 1.46 0.34 -2.73
N GLU A 111 1.78 -0.05 -1.50
CA GLU A 111 2.83 0.57 -0.69
C GLU A 111 3.72 -0.53 -0.04
N PRO A 112 4.47 -1.33 -0.81
CA PRO A 112 5.22 -2.49 -0.27
C PRO A 112 6.26 -2.10 0.79
N GLU A 113 6.83 -0.91 0.71
CA GLU A 113 7.76 -0.39 1.73
C GLU A 113 7.03 -0.07 3.05
N GLU A 114 5.83 0.47 2.97
CA GLU A 114 4.98 0.75 4.12
C GLU A 114 4.40 -0.52 4.74
N PHE A 115 4.14 -1.55 3.93
CA PHE A 115 3.66 -2.84 4.43
C PHE A 115 4.59 -3.40 5.51
N SER A 116 5.90 -3.33 5.30
CA SER A 116 6.91 -3.81 6.27
C SER A 116 7.00 -2.95 7.54
N LYS A 117 6.59 -1.67 7.44
CA LYS A 117 6.53 -0.74 8.58
C LYS A 117 5.23 -0.89 9.38
N ARG A 118 4.12 -1.26 8.74
CA ARG A 118 2.78 -1.34 9.37
C ARG A 118 2.43 -2.75 9.85
N PHE A 119 2.99 -3.79 9.23
CA PHE A 119 2.63 -5.19 9.50
C PHE A 119 3.84 -6.05 9.88
N ILE A 120 3.60 -7.04 10.74
CA ILE A 120 4.57 -8.09 11.10
C ILE A 120 3.92 -9.44 10.80
N ILE A 121 4.58 -10.31 10.04
CA ILE A 121 4.13 -11.69 9.85
C ILE A 121 4.71 -12.56 10.96
N ALA A 122 3.82 -13.12 11.78
CA ALA A 122 4.18 -14.04 12.84
C ALA A 122 4.75 -15.35 12.27
N PRO A 123 5.78 -15.95 12.91
CA PRO A 123 6.23 -17.28 12.55
C PRO A 123 5.17 -18.33 12.91
N GLU A 124 5.34 -19.56 12.41
CA GLU A 124 4.48 -20.67 12.81
C GLU A 124 4.85 -21.15 14.23
N PHE A 125 3.88 -21.11 15.15
CA PHE A 125 4.05 -21.57 16.53
C PHE A 125 3.41 -22.95 16.75
N ASN A 126 4.11 -23.83 17.48
CA ASN A 126 3.53 -25.11 17.88
C ASN A 126 2.62 -24.96 19.11
N ARG A 127 1.37 -24.57 18.86
CA ARG A 127 0.32 -24.38 19.88
C ARG A 127 -0.09 -25.65 20.64
N ARG A 128 0.40 -26.84 20.26
CA ARG A 128 0.13 -28.09 20.98
C ARG A 128 1.02 -28.27 22.22
N THR A 129 2.12 -27.52 22.31
CA THR A 129 3.08 -27.60 23.41
C THR A 129 2.98 -26.37 24.31
N SER A 130 3.29 -26.51 25.60
CA SER A 130 3.37 -25.36 26.51
C SER A 130 4.46 -24.38 26.09
N ALA A 131 5.59 -24.88 25.58
CA ALA A 131 6.69 -24.05 25.07
C ALA A 131 6.26 -23.18 23.88
N GLY A 132 5.62 -23.77 22.86
CA GLY A 132 5.16 -23.00 21.69
C GLY A 132 4.06 -21.98 21.99
N LYS A 133 3.24 -22.20 23.03
CA LYS A 133 2.30 -21.17 23.52
C LYS A 133 3.01 -20.01 24.22
N GLU A 134 4.07 -20.30 24.97
CA GLU A 134 4.87 -19.27 25.63
C GLU A 134 5.70 -18.47 24.61
N GLU A 135 6.24 -19.12 23.59
CA GLU A 135 6.91 -18.46 22.45
C GLU A 135 5.94 -17.51 21.72
N GLU A 136 4.73 -17.97 21.39
CA GLU A 136 3.71 -17.13 20.75
C GLU A 136 3.36 -15.92 21.62
N LYS A 137 3.14 -16.14 22.91
CA LYS A 137 2.85 -15.06 23.86
C LYS A 137 4.00 -14.05 23.93
N THR A 138 5.24 -14.52 24.07
CA THR A 138 6.44 -13.67 24.12
C THR A 138 6.56 -12.82 22.85
N PHE A 139 6.35 -13.44 21.69
CA PHE A 139 6.39 -12.74 20.41
C PHE A 139 5.31 -11.65 20.30
N LEU A 140 4.07 -11.94 20.72
CA LEU A 140 2.99 -10.97 20.71
C LEU A 140 3.26 -9.80 21.67
N GLU A 141 3.84 -10.05 22.84
CA GLU A 141 4.24 -9.01 23.79
C GLU A 141 5.36 -8.12 23.24
N GLU A 142 6.33 -8.69 22.53
CA GLU A 142 7.37 -7.92 21.83
C GLU A 142 6.80 -7.08 20.70
N CYS A 143 5.91 -7.65 19.89
CA CYS A 143 5.26 -6.95 18.78
C CYS A 143 4.35 -5.82 19.26
N ALA A 144 3.66 -5.99 20.39
CA ALA A 144 2.79 -4.96 20.96
C ALA A 144 3.55 -3.65 21.25
N ARG A 145 4.85 -3.72 21.57
CA ARG A 145 5.70 -2.53 21.80
C ARG A 145 6.06 -1.79 20.52
N THR A 146 5.88 -2.41 19.35
CA THR A 146 6.21 -1.80 18.06
C THR A 146 5.09 -0.96 17.47
N GLY A 147 3.85 -1.09 17.97
CA GLY A 147 2.67 -0.43 17.42
C GLY A 147 2.23 -0.97 16.04
N ARG A 148 2.89 -2.00 15.52
CA ARG A 148 2.56 -2.65 14.24
C ARG A 148 1.50 -3.72 14.40
N THR A 149 0.77 -3.97 13.33
CA THR A 149 -0.27 -5.01 13.35
C THR A 149 0.33 -6.37 13.04
N VAL A 150 0.06 -7.37 13.87
CA VAL A 150 0.57 -8.73 13.68
C VAL A 150 -0.40 -9.53 12.81
N LEU A 151 0.10 -10.07 11.71
CA LEU A 151 -0.53 -11.06 10.85
C LEU A 151 -0.10 -12.46 11.30
N THR A 152 -1.00 -13.43 11.32
CA THR A 152 -0.61 -14.84 11.49
C THR A 152 0.20 -15.34 10.28
N ALA A 153 0.95 -16.44 10.46
CA ALA A 153 1.68 -17.08 9.36
C ALA A 153 0.75 -17.45 8.18
N GLU A 154 -0.48 -17.90 8.47
CA GLU A 154 -1.46 -18.25 7.45
C GLU A 154 -1.97 -17.01 6.68
N GLU A 155 -2.27 -15.92 7.39
CA GLU A 155 -2.68 -14.66 6.77
C GLU A 155 -1.56 -14.07 5.90
N GLY A 156 -0.32 -14.04 6.40
CA GLY A 156 0.83 -13.58 5.64
C GLY A 156 1.04 -14.39 4.36
N ARG A 157 0.96 -15.72 4.46
CA ARG A 157 1.04 -16.61 3.29
C ARG A 157 -0.10 -16.35 2.30
N LYS A 158 -1.33 -16.16 2.78
CA LYS A 158 -2.49 -15.86 1.95
C LYS A 158 -2.31 -14.55 1.19
N ILE A 159 -1.87 -13.49 1.87
CA ILE A 159 -1.62 -12.17 1.27
C ILE A 159 -0.57 -12.27 0.16
N GLU A 160 0.54 -12.96 0.41
CA GLU A 160 1.60 -13.08 -0.61
C GLU A 160 1.12 -13.92 -1.81
N LEU A 161 0.37 -15.00 -1.59
CA LEU A 161 -0.22 -15.76 -2.70
C LEU A 161 -1.23 -14.94 -3.51
N MET A 162 -2.03 -14.09 -2.86
CA MET A 162 -2.92 -13.16 -3.55
C MET A 162 -2.12 -12.15 -4.38
N TYR A 163 -1.02 -11.61 -3.82
CA TYR A 163 -0.16 -10.66 -4.52
C TYR A 163 0.45 -11.30 -5.78
N GLN A 164 1.05 -12.48 -5.63
CA GLN A 164 1.61 -13.24 -6.76
C GLN A 164 0.56 -13.58 -7.81
N SER A 165 -0.69 -13.85 -7.40
CA SER A 165 -1.80 -14.06 -8.33
C SER A 165 -2.14 -12.82 -9.15
N VAL A 166 -2.05 -11.61 -8.57
CA VAL A 166 -2.23 -10.35 -9.32
C VAL A 166 -1.09 -10.16 -10.32
N MET A 167 0.15 -10.40 -9.89
CA MET A 167 1.35 -10.28 -10.72
C MET A 167 1.40 -11.30 -11.86
N ALA A 168 0.69 -12.43 -11.74
CA ALA A 168 0.62 -13.43 -12.80
C ALA A 168 -0.22 -12.98 -14.02
N LEU A 169 -1.09 -11.98 -13.86
CA LEU A 169 -1.86 -11.40 -14.97
C LEU A 169 -1.09 -10.21 -15.56
N PRO A 170 -0.78 -10.17 -16.87
CA PRO A 170 0.00 -9.07 -17.45
C PRO A 170 -0.57 -7.67 -17.20
N LEU A 171 -1.90 -7.52 -17.23
CA LEU A 171 -2.55 -6.26 -16.89
C LEU A 171 -2.42 -5.93 -15.39
N GLY A 172 -2.55 -6.92 -14.53
CA GLY A 172 -2.40 -6.75 -13.08
C GLY A 172 -0.98 -6.33 -12.71
N GLN A 173 0.02 -7.03 -13.25
CA GLN A 173 1.43 -6.65 -13.12
C GLN A 173 1.67 -5.21 -13.60
N TRP A 174 1.21 -4.88 -14.81
CA TRP A 174 1.39 -3.54 -15.37
C TRP A 174 0.77 -2.45 -14.51
N LEU A 175 -0.44 -2.66 -13.98
CA LEU A 175 -1.09 -1.70 -13.07
C LEU A 175 -0.28 -1.47 -11.79
N VAL A 176 0.24 -2.56 -11.19
CA VAL A 176 1.02 -2.50 -9.95
C VAL A 176 2.39 -1.85 -10.18
N GLU A 177 3.08 -2.18 -11.27
CA GLU A 177 4.44 -1.70 -11.55
C GLU A 177 4.50 -0.32 -12.22
N SER A 178 3.42 0.13 -12.86
CA SER A 178 3.40 1.43 -13.53
C SER A 178 3.71 2.58 -12.57
N ALA A 179 4.51 3.55 -13.02
CA ALA A 179 4.78 4.75 -12.26
C ALA A 179 3.47 5.50 -11.97
N GLY A 180 3.30 5.94 -10.73
CA GLY A 180 2.08 6.58 -10.28
C GLY A 180 2.13 6.90 -8.79
N TYR A 181 1.06 7.50 -8.31
CA TYR A 181 0.93 7.94 -6.92
C TYR A 181 -0.13 7.11 -6.23
N ALA A 182 0.26 6.41 -5.17
CA ALA A 182 -0.67 5.70 -4.30
C ALA A 182 -1.28 6.66 -3.28
N GLU A 183 -2.49 6.36 -2.80
CA GLU A 183 -3.14 7.05 -1.66
C GLU A 183 -3.20 8.60 -1.75
N SER A 184 -3.22 9.14 -2.97
CA SER A 184 -3.23 10.58 -3.19
C SER A 184 -4.60 11.18 -2.91
N SER A 185 -4.63 12.30 -2.19
CA SER A 185 -5.89 12.97 -1.85
C SER A 185 -6.27 13.97 -2.94
N VAL A 186 -7.49 13.87 -3.45
CA VAL A 186 -8.03 14.78 -4.46
C VAL A 186 -9.16 15.58 -3.84
N TYR A 187 -9.11 16.90 -4.00
CA TYR A 187 -10.12 17.85 -3.57
C TYR A 187 -10.66 18.63 -4.77
N TRP A 188 -11.97 18.83 -4.82
CA TRP A 188 -12.60 19.66 -5.85
C TRP A 188 -13.87 20.30 -5.32
N GLU A 189 -14.27 21.42 -5.90
CA GLU A 189 -15.60 21.97 -5.69
C GLU A 189 -16.55 21.36 -6.72
N ASP A 190 -17.66 20.79 -6.25
CA ASP A 190 -18.72 20.33 -7.13
C ASP A 190 -19.35 21.52 -7.87
N PRO A 191 -19.34 21.56 -9.22
CA PRO A 191 -19.77 22.74 -9.96
C PRO A 191 -21.24 23.13 -9.77
N GLU A 192 -22.10 22.17 -9.41
CA GLU A 192 -23.53 22.40 -9.24
C GLU A 192 -23.85 22.95 -7.85
N THR A 193 -23.26 22.36 -6.81
CA THR A 193 -23.58 22.66 -5.41
C THR A 193 -22.60 23.63 -4.75
N GLY A 194 -21.41 23.81 -5.32
CA GLY A 194 -20.30 24.56 -4.70
C GLY A 194 -19.72 23.87 -3.45
N ILE A 195 -20.08 22.60 -3.21
CA ILE A 195 -19.61 21.86 -2.05
C ILE A 195 -18.21 21.32 -2.32
N LEU A 196 -17.31 21.50 -1.36
CA LEU A 196 -16.01 20.84 -1.38
C LEU A 196 -16.18 19.33 -1.25
N CYS A 197 -15.70 18.60 -2.23
CA CYS A 197 -15.69 17.15 -2.30
C CYS A 197 -14.26 16.63 -2.21
N ARG A 198 -14.13 15.37 -1.77
CA ARG A 198 -12.84 14.69 -1.68
C ARG A 198 -12.92 13.22 -2.04
N CYS A 199 -11.85 12.71 -2.60
CA CYS A 199 -11.62 11.28 -2.78
C CYS A 199 -10.13 10.96 -2.58
N ARG A 200 -9.84 9.70 -2.30
CA ARG A 200 -8.48 9.18 -2.27
C ARG A 200 -8.47 7.91 -3.11
N PRO A 201 -8.07 8.01 -4.39
CA PRO A 201 -7.89 6.83 -5.21
C PRO A 201 -6.70 6.01 -4.71
N ASP A 202 -6.82 4.69 -4.76
CA ASP A 202 -5.75 3.79 -4.33
C ASP A 202 -4.46 4.00 -5.13
N LYS A 203 -4.56 4.19 -6.45
CA LYS A 203 -3.43 4.61 -7.30
C LYS A 203 -3.87 5.43 -8.51
N ILE A 204 -3.12 6.49 -8.79
CA ILE A 204 -3.23 7.30 -10.00
C ILE A 204 -2.01 7.04 -10.87
N ILE A 205 -2.22 6.68 -12.14
CA ILE A 205 -1.18 6.49 -13.16
C ILE A 205 -1.29 7.67 -14.15
N PRO A 206 -0.49 8.74 -13.98
CA PRO A 206 -0.68 10.00 -14.70
C PRO A 206 -0.50 9.87 -16.21
N GLU A 207 0.51 9.10 -16.65
CA GLU A 207 0.88 8.94 -18.07
C GLU A 207 -0.32 8.57 -18.96
N PHE A 208 -1.22 7.73 -18.43
CA PHE A 208 -2.38 7.24 -19.17
C PHE A 208 -3.70 7.79 -18.66
N HIS A 209 -3.69 8.61 -17.61
CA HIS A 209 -4.88 9.08 -16.90
C HIS A 209 -5.72 7.92 -16.33
N TRP A 210 -5.05 6.89 -15.82
CA TRP A 210 -5.72 5.72 -15.22
C TRP A 210 -5.82 5.87 -13.72
N ILE A 211 -6.96 5.43 -13.17
CA ILE A 211 -7.18 5.27 -11.74
C ILE A 211 -7.38 3.78 -11.47
N MET A 212 -6.66 3.27 -10.48
CA MET A 212 -6.82 1.92 -9.96
C MET A 212 -7.44 2.01 -8.56
N ASP A 213 -8.34 1.08 -8.27
CA ASP A 213 -8.94 0.85 -6.96
C ASP A 213 -8.93 -0.67 -6.71
N VAL A 214 -8.29 -1.09 -5.61
CA VAL A 214 -8.07 -2.46 -5.21
C VAL A 214 -9.23 -2.90 -4.31
N LYS A 215 -9.95 -3.93 -4.77
CA LYS A 215 -11.02 -4.56 -3.98
C LYS A 215 -10.71 -6.02 -3.73
N THR A 216 -10.99 -6.47 -2.50
CA THR A 216 -10.98 -7.88 -2.14
C THR A 216 -12.42 -8.36 -1.91
N THR A 217 -12.71 -9.59 -2.33
CA THR A 217 -14.02 -10.21 -2.14
C THR A 217 -13.86 -11.71 -1.96
N ALA A 218 -14.77 -12.32 -1.21
CA ALA A 218 -14.86 -13.77 -1.08
C ALA A 218 -15.41 -14.45 -2.35
N ASP A 219 -16.14 -13.71 -3.19
CA ASP A 219 -16.77 -14.23 -4.40
C ASP A 219 -16.81 -13.15 -5.51
N ILE A 220 -16.00 -13.35 -6.54
CA ILE A 220 -15.92 -12.42 -7.68
C ILE A 220 -17.20 -12.40 -8.53
N GLN A 221 -17.99 -13.48 -8.53
CA GLN A 221 -19.26 -13.52 -9.28
C GLN A 221 -20.30 -12.61 -8.63
N ARG A 222 -20.29 -12.51 -7.29
CA ARG A 222 -21.15 -11.58 -6.53
C ARG A 222 -20.74 -10.13 -6.69
N PHE A 223 -19.50 -9.84 -7.10
CA PHE A 223 -19.01 -8.48 -7.24
C PHE A 223 -19.90 -7.62 -8.15
N ARG A 224 -20.51 -8.22 -9.19
CA ARG A 224 -21.45 -7.52 -10.08
C ARG A 224 -22.64 -6.90 -9.36
N THR A 225 -23.16 -7.57 -8.32
CA THR A 225 -24.28 -7.04 -7.51
C THR A 225 -23.73 -6.15 -6.41
N ALA A 226 -22.66 -6.58 -5.75
CA ALA A 226 -21.99 -5.83 -4.70
C ALA A 226 -21.54 -4.44 -5.16
N TYR A 227 -21.20 -4.27 -6.44
CA TYR A 227 -20.90 -2.97 -7.03
C TYR A 227 -22.02 -1.93 -6.83
N TYR A 228 -23.28 -2.37 -6.94
CA TYR A 228 -24.45 -1.52 -6.69
C TYR A 228 -24.75 -1.41 -5.20
N ASP A 229 -24.65 -2.52 -4.45
CA ASP A 229 -24.91 -2.53 -3.00
C ASP A 229 -23.95 -1.59 -2.26
N TYR A 230 -22.66 -1.63 -2.63
CA TYR A 230 -21.63 -0.74 -2.11
C TYR A 230 -21.53 0.57 -2.89
N ARG A 231 -22.44 0.85 -3.83
CA ARG A 231 -22.53 2.14 -4.55
C ARG A 231 -21.20 2.63 -5.14
N TYR A 232 -20.41 1.74 -5.76
CA TYR A 232 -19.12 2.12 -6.37
C TYR A 232 -19.24 2.96 -7.66
N HIS A 233 -20.46 3.27 -8.09
CA HIS A 233 -20.76 4.14 -9.24
C HIS A 233 -20.98 5.61 -8.84
N VAL A 234 -20.95 5.91 -7.54
CA VAL A 234 -21.15 7.23 -6.95
C VAL A 234 -19.79 7.81 -6.61
#